data_AF-A0ABD0Q6C6-F1
#
_entry.id   AF-A0ABD0Q6C6-F1
#
_cell.length_a   1.000
_cell.length_b   1.000
_cell.length_c   1.000
_cell.angle_alpha   90.00
_cell.angle_beta   90.00
_cell.angle_gamma   90.00
#
_symmetry.space_group_name_H-M   'P 1'
#
loop_
_entity.id
_entity.type
_entity.pdbx_description
1 polymer ?
#
loop_
_entity_poly.entity_id
_entity_poly.type
_entity_poly.pdbx_seq_one_letter_code
_entity_poly.pdbx_strand_id
1 'polypeptide(L)' 'GRVEFVGVVLVYRPGLPNALDGVNLEVLPGRTGSGKSSLFLALFRMVELNQGQILLDGVDISLVRLSNLR' A
#
# COMPACT_ATOMS: atom_id res chain seq x y z
N GLY A 1 -13.09 -8.39 9.36
CA GLY A 1 -12.72 -9.20 8.19
C GLY A 1 -11.22 -9.20 8.03
N ARG A 2 -10.65 -10.36 7.70
CA ARG A 2 -9.24 -10.57 7.33
C ARG A 2 -9.04 -10.13 5.87
N VAL A 3 -7.90 -9.51 5.55
CA VAL A 3 -7.49 -9.26 4.15
C VAL A 3 -6.18 -9.99 3.93
N GLU A 4 -6.10 -10.77 2.87
CA GLU A 4 -4.95 -11.61 2.56
C GLU A 4 -4.63 -11.51 1.08
N PHE A 5 -3.37 -11.26 0.78
CA PHE A 5 -2.77 -11.35 -0.54
C PHE A 5 -2.01 -12.66 -0.57
N VAL A 6 -2.35 -13.52 -1.52
CA VAL A 6 -1.73 -14.85 -1.68
C VAL A 6 -1.16 -14.94 -3.08
N GLY A 7 0.17 -14.88 -3.19
CA GLY A 7 0.90 -14.97 -4.46
C GLY A 7 0.49 -13.92 -5.49
N VAL A 8 0.21 -12.69 -5.07
CA VAL A 8 -0.33 -11.66 -5.96
C VAL A 8 0.72 -11.22 -6.99
N VAL A 9 0.36 -11.34 -8.26
CA VAL A 9 1.12 -10.85 -9.41
C VAL A 9 0.33 -9.73 -10.07
N LEU A 10 0.99 -8.61 -10.36
CA LEU A 10 0.37 -7.46 -11.00
C LEU A 10 1.28 -6.95 -12.11
N VAL A 11 0.72 -6.76 -13.31
CA VAL A 11 1.36 -6.04 -14.40
C VAL A 11 0.48 -4.85 -14.78
N TYR A 12 1.08 -3.66 -14.88
CA TYR A 12 0.30 -2.46 -15.21
C TYR A 12 -0.19 -2.46 -16.66
N ARG A 13 0.61 -2.99 -17.59
CA ARG A 13 0.31 -3.06 -19.03
C ARG A 13 0.93 -4.32 -19.65
N PRO A 14 0.26 -4.98 -20.62
CA PRO A 14 0.83 -6.14 -21.30
C PRO A 14 2.23 -5.86 -21.87
N GLY A 15 3.14 -6.82 -21.69
CA GLY A 15 4.52 -6.72 -22.21
C GLY A 15 5.53 -6.01 -21.30
N LEU A 16 5.13 -5.52 -20.12
CA LEU A 16 6.04 -5.00 -19.09
C LEU A 16 6.36 -6.05 -18.01
N PRO A 17 7.45 -5.88 -17.24
CA PRO A 17 7.72 -6.69 -16.06
C PRO A 17 6.61 -6.59 -15.02
N ASN A 18 6.53 -7.62 -14.18
CA ASN A 18 5.66 -7.64 -13.01
C ASN A 18 5.98 -6.47 -12.07
N ALA A 19 4.97 -5.67 -11.74
CA ALA A 19 5.04 -4.65 -10.70
C ALA A 19 4.89 -5.24 -9.29
N LEU A 20 4.10 -6.32 -9.16
CA LEU A 20 4.10 -7.21 -8.00
C LEU A 20 4.41 -8.61 -8.52
N ASP A 21 5.32 -9.32 -7.87
CA ASP A 21 5.76 -10.65 -8.28
C ASP A 21 5.67 -11.64 -7.12
N GLY A 22 4.53 -12.33 -7.01
CA GLY A 22 4.30 -13.34 -5.98
C GLY A 22 4.14 -12.78 -4.57
N VAL A 23 3.59 -11.57 -4.42
CA VAL A 23 3.52 -10.87 -3.14
C VAL A 23 2.50 -11.51 -2.20
N ASN A 24 2.94 -11.78 -0.96
CA ASN A 24 2.09 -12.23 0.14
C ASN A 24 2.01 -11.15 1.21
N LEU A 25 0.78 -10.84 1.66
CA LEU A 25 0.52 -9.83 2.70
C LEU A 25 -0.71 -10.25 3.49
N GLU A 26 -0.62 -10.23 4.81
CA GLU A 26 -1.77 -10.41 5.67
C GLU A 26 -2.04 -9.14 6.47
N VAL A 27 -3.26 -8.60 6.35
CA VAL A 27 -3.76 -7.55 7.23
C VAL A 27 -4.68 -8.22 8.24
N LEU A 28 -4.20 -8.29 9.48
CA LEU A 28 -4.86 -9.01 10.56
C LEU A 28 -6.31 -8.54 10.77
N PRO A 29 -7.22 -9.48 11.11
CA PRO A 29 -8.62 -9.16 11.31
C PRO A 29 -8.82 -8.26 12.53
N GLY A 30 -9.23 -7.02 12.29
CA GLY A 30 -9.91 -6.23 13.31
C GLY A 30 -11.43 -6.20 13.14
N ARG A 31 -12.15 -5.75 14.17
CA ARG A 31 -13.61 -5.49 14.15
C ARG A 31 -14.01 -4.59 12.96
N THR A 32 -15.29 -4.53 12.62
CA THR A 32 -15.78 -3.48 11.70
C THR A 32 -15.37 -2.11 12.26
N GLY A 33 -14.76 -1.26 11.44
CA GLY A 33 -14.17 0.01 11.90
C GLY A 33 -12.72 -0.07 12.43
N SER A 34 -12.04 -1.22 12.37
CA SER A 34 -10.66 -1.34 12.86
C SER A 34 -9.57 -0.65 12.01
N GLY A 35 -9.95 0.21 11.07
CA GLY A 35 -8.99 0.97 10.26
C GLY A 35 -8.33 0.23 9.11
N LYS A 36 -8.80 -0.94 8.66
CA LYS A 36 -8.21 -1.62 7.47
C LYS A 36 -8.31 -0.79 6.20
N SER A 37 -9.50 -0.26 5.90
CA SER A 37 -9.68 0.68 4.77
C SER A 37 -8.86 1.95 5.00
N SER A 38 -8.84 2.47 6.22
CA SER A 38 -8.05 3.65 6.59
C SER A 38 -6.54 3.43 6.39
N LEU A 39 -6.03 2.23 6.64
CA LEU A 39 -4.63 1.84 6.40
C LEU A 39 -4.29 1.97 4.92
N PHE A 40 -5.12 1.42 4.04
CA PHE A 40 -4.91 1.55 2.59
C PHE A 40 -5.04 3.01 2.12
N LEU A 41 -6.03 3.76 2.64
CA LEU A 41 -6.18 5.18 2.32
C LEU A 41 -4.96 6.00 2.74
N ALA A 42 -4.38 5.72 3.92
CA ALA A 42 -3.16 6.37 4.39
C ALA A 42 -1.94 5.98 3.55
N LEU A 43 -1.80 4.69 3.21
CA LEU A 43 -0.71 4.19 2.37
C LEU A 43 -0.73 4.82 0.96
N PHE A 44 -1.91 4.96 0.37
CA PHE A 44 -2.09 5.63 -0.92
C PHE A 44 -2.14 7.16 -0.82
N ARG A 45 -1.89 7.73 0.37
CA ARG A 45 -1.90 9.18 0.62
C ARG A 45 -3.21 9.86 0.20
N MET A 46 -4.33 9.17 0.33
CA MET A 46 -5.67 9.71 0.10
C MET A 46 -6.20 10.49 1.31
N VAL A 47 -5.57 10.31 2.48
CA VAL A 47 -5.86 11.03 3.73
C VAL A 47 -4.54 11.45 4.40
N GLU A 48 -4.56 12.54 5.16
CA GLU A 48 -3.40 13.01 5.93
C GLU A 48 -3.25 12.25 7.25
N LEU A 49 -2.00 12.02 7.65
CA LEU A 49 -1.68 11.46 8.96
C LEU A 49 -1.70 12.57 10.00
N ASN A 50 -2.39 12.35 11.12
CA ASN A 50 -2.33 13.29 12.24
C ASN A 50 -0.95 13.27 12.93
N GLN A 51 -0.29 12.10 12.98
CA GLN A 51 1.02 11.88 13.60
C GLN A 51 1.74 10.68 12.96
N GLY A 52 3.06 10.62 13.08
CA GLY A 52 3.90 9.53 12.57
C GLY A 52 4.29 9.70 11.09
N GLN A 53 4.78 8.62 10.49
CA GLN A 53 5.23 8.58 9.09
C GLN A 53 5.06 7.18 8.50
N ILE A 54 4.91 7.10 7.18
CA ILE A 54 4.93 5.85 6.41
C ILE A 54 6.18 5.89 5.52
N LEU A 55 7.04 4.88 5.65
CA LEU A 55 8.30 4.82 4.93
C LEU A 55 8.21 3.82 3.78
N LEU A 56 8.68 4.22 2.59
CA LEU A 56 8.95 3.35 1.45
C LEU A 56 10.46 3.41 1.19
N ASP A 57 11.14 2.28 1.27
CA ASP A 57 12.61 2.18 1.15
C ASP A 57 13.37 3.13 2.10
N GLY A 58 12.83 3.33 3.30
CA GLY A 58 13.38 4.24 4.31
C GLY A 58 13.11 5.73 4.05
N VAL A 59 12.44 6.07 2.95
CA VAL A 59 12.04 7.44 2.60
C VAL A 59 10.58 7.65 3.00
N ASP A 60 10.30 8.75 3.70
CA ASP A 60 8.92 9.13 4.01
C ASP A 60 8.15 9.40 2.70
N ILE A 61 7.07 8.64 2.50
CA ILE A 61 6.23 8.76 1.31
C ILE A 61 5.59 10.14 1.20
N SER A 62 5.47 10.89 2.31
CA SER A 62 4.95 12.26 2.32
C SER A 62 5.84 13.23 1.54
N LEU A 63 7.16 12.99 1.56
CA LEU A 63 8.19 13.83 0.96
C LEU A 63 8.39 13.54 -0.54
N VAL A 64 7.99 12.36 -1.00
CA VAL A 64 8.04 11.99 -2.41
C VAL A 64 6.92 12.72 -3.14
N ARG A 65 7.25 13.66 -4.04
CA ARG A 65 6.25 14.23 -4.94
C ARG A 65 5.76 13.13 -5.88
N LEU A 66 4.43 12.98 -6.00
CA LEU A 66 3.78 12.02 -6.92
C LEU A 66 4.30 12.13 -8.36
N SER A 67 4.84 13.29 -8.76
CA SER A 67 5.46 13.52 -10.07
C SER A 67 6.76 12.74 -10.32
N ASN A 68 7.37 12.16 -9.28
CA ASN A 68 8.68 11.49 -9.36
C ASN A 68 8.56 9.95 -9.43
N LEU A 69 7.38 9.37 -9.25
CA LEU A 69 7.11 7.99 -9.66
C LEU A 69 6.68 8.01 -11.13
N ARG A 70 7.65 7.93 -12.05
CA ARG A 70 7.42 7.73 -13.49
C ARG A 70 8.21 6.53 -13.99
#